data_AF-A0A8T2AKM0-F1
#
_entry.id   AF-A0A8T2AKM0-F1
#
_cell.length_a   1.000
_cell.length_b   1.000
_cell.length_c   1.000
_cell.angle_alpha   90.00
_cell.angle_beta   90.00
_cell.angle_gamma   90.00
#
_symmetry.space_group_name_H-M   'P 1'
#
loop_
_entity.id
_entity.type
_entity.pdbx_description
1 polymer ?
#
loop_
_entity_poly.entity_id
_entity_poly.type
_entity_poly.pdbx_seq_one_letter_code
_entity_poly.pdbx_strand_id
1 'polypeptide(L)'
;MAIFDPFKLRHKPPSIFPATNVKPSHVFSLVAKFFFTICIFIFFAMIFFYIIFSGCSDCHHITGHRRLGPDNVNSTTNSSATSLNIHRQNQSSEATVISHIVFGIGGSIQTWSNRSRYSELWWRPNVTRGFVWLDEEPPLNMTWLSTSPPYQVSADTSRFNYTCWFGSRSAIRMARIIKETFELGLTNVRWFVMGDDDTVFFVDNLITVLNKYDHNQMYYIGGNSESVEQDIVHSYAMAYGGGGIAISYPLAVELVKILDGCIDRYASLYGSDQKIEACISEIGVPLTKELGFHQVDIRGNPYGLLAAHPVAPLVTLHHLDYVDPIFPATTQIDALRRLVSAYKTDPSRILQHSFCHDPTRDWFVSVSWGYTIQIYPSLVTAKELETPFLTFKSWRTSSSEPFSFDTRPISEDPCERPIVYFLDRVYEVGSGQTLTTYRKHVDVGETQCKSLDYSRANSVEFIDVSATTWMPDLWKMAPRRQCCEVVNSEEDSESVINVKIRHFNPFESVTPQSKHPSDKWTDSVLAVETTI
;
A
#
# COMPACT_ATOMS: atom_id res chain seq x y z
N MET A 1 -10.12 -18.67 -5.29
CA MET A 1 -9.69 -19.59 -4.23
C MET A 1 -10.60 -19.33 -3.02
N ALA A 2 -11.41 -20.29 -2.59
CA ALA A 2 -12.27 -20.09 -1.43
C ALA A 2 -11.40 -19.90 -0.17
N ILE A 3 -11.64 -18.84 0.59
CA ILE A 3 -10.96 -18.58 1.85
C ILE A 3 -11.40 -19.65 2.84
N PHE A 4 -10.52 -20.61 3.07
CA PHE A 4 -10.66 -21.57 4.15
C PHE A 4 -10.33 -20.82 5.44
N ASP A 5 -11.34 -20.64 6.31
CA ASP A 5 -11.17 -20.12 7.67
C ASP A 5 -11.02 -21.33 8.62
N PRO A 6 -9.79 -21.73 8.99
CA PRO A 6 -9.54 -22.93 9.80
C PRO A 6 -10.04 -22.81 11.25
N PHE A 7 -10.65 -21.70 11.67
CA PHE A 7 -11.14 -21.48 13.04
C PHE A 7 -12.66 -21.45 13.17
N LYS A 8 -13.43 -21.50 12.07
CA LYS A 8 -14.90 -21.62 12.10
C LYS A 8 -15.44 -22.94 12.66
N LEU A 9 -14.59 -23.93 12.93
CA LEU A 9 -14.99 -25.25 13.47
C LEU A 9 -15.01 -25.35 14.99
N ARG A 10 -14.72 -24.27 15.75
CA ARG A 10 -14.64 -24.37 17.23
C ARG A 10 -15.94 -24.15 18.00
N HIS A 11 -17.11 -24.05 17.35
CA HIS A 11 -18.39 -23.98 18.04
C HIS A 11 -19.45 -24.95 17.49
N LYS A 12 -19.31 -26.23 17.86
CA LYS A 12 -20.47 -27.10 18.13
C LYS A 12 -20.22 -27.85 19.43
N PRO A 13 -20.98 -27.58 20.51
CA PRO A 13 -20.93 -28.46 21.67
C PRO A 13 -21.67 -29.76 21.30
N PRO A 14 -21.15 -30.94 21.70
CA PRO A 14 -21.93 -32.16 21.60
C PRO A 14 -23.09 -32.07 22.59
N SER A 15 -24.30 -32.31 22.09
CA SER A 15 -25.41 -32.74 22.93
C SER A 15 -25.06 -34.10 23.56
N ILE A 16 -25.77 -34.43 24.65
CA ILE A 16 -25.80 -35.69 25.42
C ILE A 16 -25.16 -35.55 26.82
N PHE A 17 -26.00 -35.34 27.85
CA PHE A 17 -26.22 -36.23 29.04
C PHE A 17 -27.03 -35.49 30.16
N PRO A 18 -27.63 -36.22 31.13
CA PRO A 18 -28.95 -35.92 31.66
C PRO A 18 -28.92 -35.05 32.93
N ALA A 19 -30.04 -34.39 33.20
CA ALA A 19 -30.24 -33.52 34.35
C ALA A 19 -30.09 -34.27 35.68
N THR A 20 -29.06 -33.91 36.44
CA THR A 20 -29.00 -34.14 37.89
C THR A 20 -29.02 -32.77 38.58
N ASN A 21 -30.01 -32.55 39.46
CA ASN A 21 -30.18 -31.31 40.19
C ASN A 21 -29.07 -31.15 41.25
N VAL A 22 -27.98 -30.49 40.86
CA VAL A 22 -26.93 -30.04 41.80
C VAL A 22 -27.31 -28.65 42.32
N LYS A 23 -27.46 -28.51 43.64
CA LYS A 23 -27.79 -27.22 44.28
C LYS A 23 -26.69 -26.18 43.97
N PRO A 24 -27.03 -24.97 43.48
CA PRO A 24 -26.06 -23.94 43.05
C PRO A 24 -25.01 -23.56 44.09
N SER A 25 -25.34 -23.67 45.37
CA SER A 25 -24.44 -23.35 46.49
C SER A 25 -23.21 -24.27 46.57
N HIS A 26 -23.32 -25.52 46.14
CA HIS A 26 -22.18 -26.45 46.14
C HIS A 26 -21.22 -26.19 44.98
N VAL A 27 -21.75 -25.83 43.81
CA VAL A 27 -20.93 -25.47 42.64
C VAL A 27 -20.15 -24.19 42.91
N PHE A 28 -20.82 -23.18 43.50
CA PHE A 28 -20.17 -21.92 43.83
C PHE A 28 -19.06 -22.09 44.88
N SER A 29 -19.28 -22.94 45.89
CA SER A 29 -18.24 -23.28 46.89
C SER A 29 -17.05 -24.01 46.26
N LEU A 30 -17.29 -24.92 45.32
CA LEU A 30 -16.22 -25.68 44.66
C LEU A 30 -15.39 -24.77 43.75
N VAL A 31 -16.04 -23.91 42.96
CA VAL A 31 -15.39 -22.93 42.07
C VAL A 31 -14.59 -21.92 42.88
N ALA A 32 -15.15 -21.40 43.99
CA ALA A 32 -14.44 -20.48 44.87
C ALA A 32 -13.18 -21.12 45.49
N LYS A 33 -13.27 -22.37 45.98
CA LYS A 33 -12.12 -23.11 46.52
C LYS A 33 -11.05 -23.37 45.45
N PHE A 34 -11.46 -23.72 44.24
CA PHE A 34 -10.55 -23.96 43.13
C PHE A 34 -9.82 -22.67 42.71
N PHE A 35 -10.55 -21.55 42.62
CA PHE A 35 -9.99 -20.24 42.34
C PHE A 35 -9.00 -19.80 43.42
N PHE A 36 -9.36 -19.96 44.70
CA PHE A 36 -8.46 -19.63 45.81
C PHE A 36 -7.17 -20.46 45.80
N THR A 37 -7.27 -21.74 45.41
CA THR A 37 -6.11 -22.64 45.31
C THR A 37 -5.18 -22.22 44.16
N ILE A 38 -5.75 -21.82 43.01
CA ILE A 38 -4.98 -21.29 41.88
C ILE A 38 -4.27 -19.98 42.27
N CYS A 39 -4.96 -19.06 42.94
CA CYS A 39 -4.37 -17.81 43.38
C CYS A 39 -3.20 -18.03 44.36
N ILE A 40 -3.32 -18.98 45.29
CA ILE A 40 -2.24 -19.35 46.20
C ILE A 40 -1.05 -19.92 45.41
N PHE A 41 -1.29 -20.79 44.43
CA PHE A 41 -0.23 -21.36 43.60
C PHE A 41 0.51 -20.28 42.78
N ILE A 42 -0.22 -19.36 42.16
CA ILE A 42 0.37 -18.23 41.42
C ILE A 42 1.18 -17.33 42.35
N PHE A 43 0.68 -17.04 43.55
CA PHE A 43 1.38 -16.23 44.54
C PHE A 43 2.72 -16.85 44.94
N PHE A 44 2.77 -18.15 45.23
CA PHE A 44 4.02 -18.84 45.53
C PHE A 44 4.95 -18.96 44.32
N ALA A 45 4.41 -19.16 43.11
CA ALA A 45 5.21 -19.16 41.88
C ALA A 45 5.86 -17.79 41.62
N MET A 46 5.13 -16.70 41.87
CA MET A 46 5.65 -15.33 41.75
C MET A 46 6.72 -15.03 42.80
N ILE A 47 6.55 -15.48 44.05
CA ILE A 47 7.58 -15.37 45.09
C ILE A 47 8.83 -16.18 44.71
N PHE A 48 8.66 -17.40 44.21
CA PHE A 48 9.77 -18.24 43.77
C PHE A 48 10.53 -17.61 42.60
N PHE A 49 9.80 -17.05 41.63
CA PHE A 49 10.39 -16.29 40.52
C PHE A 49 11.12 -15.04 41.04
N TYR A 50 10.51 -14.29 41.95
CA TYR A 50 11.15 -13.13 42.58
C TYR A 50 12.44 -13.53 43.32
N ILE A 51 12.46 -14.63 44.07
CA ILE A 51 13.67 -15.10 44.77
C ILE A 51 14.76 -15.55 43.79
N ILE A 52 14.40 -16.23 42.69
CA ILE A 52 15.36 -16.64 41.65
C ILE A 52 15.98 -15.42 40.97
N PHE A 53 15.17 -14.41 40.65
CA PHE A 53 15.60 -13.27 39.85
C PHE A 53 16.10 -12.06 40.68
N SER A 54 15.81 -11.99 41.98
CA SER A 54 16.37 -10.97 42.88
C SER A 54 17.81 -11.27 43.33
N GLY A 55 18.31 -12.48 43.09
CA GLY A 55 19.71 -12.88 43.36
C GLY A 55 20.71 -12.51 42.25
N CYS A 56 20.28 -11.89 41.14
CA CYS A 56 21.15 -11.57 40.01
C CYS A 56 21.47 -10.06 39.99
N SER A 57 22.34 -9.61 40.89
CA SER A 57 22.86 -8.21 40.91
C SER A 57 24.20 -8.02 40.18
N ASP A 58 24.68 -8.99 39.39
CA ASP A 58 26.00 -8.91 38.73
C ASP A 58 25.97 -9.25 37.22
N CYS A 59 25.01 -8.70 36.47
CA CYS A 59 25.04 -8.74 34.99
C CYS A 59 25.18 -7.35 34.33
N HIS A 60 25.67 -6.35 35.08
CA HIS A 60 26.11 -5.06 34.52
C HIS A 60 27.63 -4.93 34.63
N HIS A 61 28.40 -5.71 33.85
CA HIS A 61 29.81 -5.38 33.60
C HIS A 61 30.39 -6.10 32.37
N ILE A 62 29.89 -5.81 31.17
CA ILE A 62 30.71 -5.90 29.94
C ILE A 62 30.42 -4.69 29.05
N THR A 63 30.90 -3.53 29.49
CA THR A 63 31.16 -2.38 28.63
C THR A 63 32.53 -1.82 28.99
N GLY A 64 33.41 -1.73 27.99
CA GLY A 64 34.60 -0.87 28.06
C GLY A 64 35.94 -1.58 28.00
N HIS A 65 36.38 -1.98 26.81
CA HIS A 65 37.80 -1.88 26.43
C HIS A 65 37.96 -1.80 24.91
N ARG A 66 37.90 -0.59 24.35
CA ARG A 66 38.69 -0.20 23.18
C ARG A 66 39.11 1.26 23.34
N ARG A 67 40.31 1.46 23.90
CA ARG A 67 41.07 2.70 23.77
C ARG A 67 41.74 2.69 22.41
N LEU A 68 41.48 3.70 21.59
CA LEU A 68 42.32 4.09 20.47
C LEU A 68 43.56 4.82 21.03
N GLY A 69 44.74 4.34 20.65
CA GLY A 69 46.00 5.07 20.69
C GLY A 69 46.59 5.07 19.26
N PRO A 70 47.29 6.13 18.84
CA PRO A 70 47.81 6.25 17.47
C PRO A 70 49.23 5.71 17.39
N ASP A 71 49.45 4.65 16.60
CA ASP A 71 50.80 4.21 16.26
C ASP A 71 51.07 4.42 14.77
N ASN A 72 52.00 5.34 14.53
CA ASN A 72 52.71 5.54 13.28
C ASN A 72 53.49 4.28 12.91
N VAL A 73 53.24 3.72 11.73
CA VAL A 73 54.16 2.77 11.10
C VAL A 73 54.36 3.20 9.64
N ASN A 74 55.53 3.78 9.39
CA ASN A 74 56.11 3.87 8.05
C ASN A 74 56.42 2.46 7.57
N SER A 75 55.87 2.07 6.42
CA SER A 75 56.44 1.01 5.61
C SER A 75 56.25 1.28 4.13
N THR A 76 57.36 1.69 3.52
CA THR A 76 57.61 1.70 2.08
C THR A 76 57.62 0.28 1.53
N THR A 77 56.74 -0.01 0.57
CA THR A 77 56.99 -1.03 -0.46
C THR A 77 56.38 -0.58 -1.79
N ASN A 78 57.27 -0.28 -2.74
CA ASN A 78 56.99 -0.21 -4.16
C ASN A 78 56.43 -1.53 -4.66
N SER A 79 55.40 -1.51 -5.51
CA SER A 79 55.33 -2.23 -6.79
C SER A 79 53.94 -2.08 -7.45
N SER A 80 53.92 -1.43 -8.62
CA SER A 80 53.06 -1.79 -9.76
C SER A 80 51.53 -1.62 -9.60
N ALA A 81 51.05 -0.38 -9.53
CA ALA A 81 49.67 -0.03 -9.86
C ALA A 81 49.63 0.65 -11.24
N THR A 82 49.72 -0.16 -12.30
CA THR A 82 49.35 0.26 -13.65
C THR A 82 47.84 0.46 -13.72
N SER A 83 47.43 1.72 -13.91
CA SER A 83 46.31 2.15 -14.75
C SER A 83 44.95 1.45 -14.55
N LEU A 84 44.26 1.72 -13.44
CA LEU A 84 42.78 1.55 -13.37
C LEU A 84 42.04 2.66 -12.60
N ASN A 85 42.73 3.72 -12.13
CA ASN A 85 42.12 4.78 -11.31
C ASN A 85 41.77 6.08 -12.04
N ILE A 86 41.60 6.04 -13.36
CA ILE A 86 41.10 7.19 -14.15
C ILE A 86 39.92 6.72 -15.01
N HIS A 87 38.89 6.14 -14.38
CA HIS A 87 37.52 6.10 -14.93
C HIS A 87 36.46 5.92 -13.82
N ARG A 88 36.68 6.55 -12.65
CA ARG A 88 35.55 7.12 -11.90
C ARG A 88 35.12 8.41 -12.62
N GLN A 89 34.67 8.27 -13.86
CA GLN A 89 33.79 9.30 -14.39
C GLN A 89 32.53 9.26 -13.53
N ASN A 90 32.03 10.45 -13.20
CA ASN A 90 30.65 10.67 -12.80
C ASN A 90 29.71 9.94 -13.79
N GLN A 91 29.46 8.65 -13.58
CA GLN A 91 28.16 8.11 -13.90
C GLN A 91 27.22 8.81 -12.93
N SER A 92 26.62 9.91 -13.38
CA SER A 92 25.22 10.10 -13.03
C SER A 92 24.56 8.75 -13.32
N SER A 93 24.28 7.97 -12.27
CA SER A 93 23.65 6.66 -12.41
C SER A 93 22.43 6.89 -13.29
N GLU A 94 22.46 6.34 -14.51
CA GLU A 94 21.40 6.56 -15.49
C GLU A 94 20.06 6.20 -14.84
N ALA A 95 19.04 7.03 -15.02
CA ALA A 95 17.74 6.78 -14.41
C ALA A 95 17.22 5.37 -14.79
N THR A 96 16.58 4.69 -13.85
CA THR A 96 15.84 3.46 -14.14
C THR A 96 14.71 3.79 -15.11
N VAL A 97 14.55 2.97 -16.15
CA VAL A 97 13.50 3.09 -17.16
C VAL A 97 12.86 1.71 -17.35
N ILE A 98 11.75 1.62 -18.07
CA ILE A 98 10.95 0.38 -18.15
C ILE A 98 11.73 -0.85 -18.65
N SER A 99 12.71 -0.66 -19.54
CA SER A 99 13.53 -1.76 -20.07
C SER A 99 14.43 -2.43 -19.01
N HIS A 100 14.68 -1.74 -17.90
CA HIS A 100 15.47 -2.22 -16.75
C HIS A 100 14.63 -3.07 -15.77
N ILE A 101 13.31 -3.16 -15.95
CA ILE A 101 12.38 -3.84 -15.05
C ILE A 101 11.88 -5.11 -15.74
N VAL A 102 11.89 -6.24 -15.02
CA VAL A 102 11.31 -7.51 -15.49
C VAL A 102 10.18 -7.92 -14.56
N PHE A 103 8.99 -8.11 -15.13
CA PHE A 103 7.81 -8.56 -14.39
C PHE A 103 7.73 -10.10 -14.32
N GLY A 104 7.60 -10.66 -13.13
CA GLY A 104 7.22 -12.05 -12.88
C GLY A 104 5.80 -12.10 -12.35
N ILE A 105 4.84 -12.44 -13.22
CA ILE A 105 3.41 -12.41 -12.89
C ILE A 105 2.98 -13.82 -12.47
N GLY A 106 2.53 -13.99 -11.24
CA GLY A 106 1.99 -15.26 -10.77
C GLY A 106 0.60 -15.53 -11.34
N GLY A 107 0.46 -16.57 -12.16
CA GLY A 107 -0.82 -16.93 -12.77
C GLY A 107 -1.14 -18.42 -12.60
N SER A 108 -2.36 -18.80 -12.97
CA SER A 108 -2.74 -20.21 -13.16
C SER A 108 -3.60 -20.38 -14.40
N ILE A 109 -3.51 -21.53 -15.06
CA ILE A 109 -4.37 -21.85 -16.21
C ILE A 109 -5.85 -21.79 -15.84
N GLN A 110 -6.18 -22.21 -14.62
CA GLN A 110 -7.56 -22.22 -14.13
C GLN A 110 -8.17 -20.81 -14.03
N THR A 111 -7.38 -19.79 -13.66
CA THR A 111 -7.89 -18.42 -13.41
C THR A 111 -7.59 -17.44 -14.53
N TRP A 112 -6.61 -17.74 -15.39
CA TRP A 112 -6.08 -16.80 -16.36
C TRP A 112 -7.14 -16.23 -17.30
N SER A 113 -8.06 -17.04 -17.81
CA SER A 113 -9.12 -16.59 -18.74
C SER A 113 -10.00 -15.48 -18.17
N ASN A 114 -10.22 -15.47 -16.85
CA ASN A 114 -11.01 -14.44 -16.17
C ASN A 114 -10.16 -13.27 -15.67
N ARG A 115 -8.87 -13.51 -15.38
CA ARG A 115 -7.98 -12.53 -14.75
C ARG A 115 -7.08 -11.79 -15.72
N SER A 116 -6.84 -12.30 -16.93
CA SER A 116 -6.00 -11.65 -17.95
C SER A 116 -6.41 -10.20 -18.22
N ARG A 117 -7.72 -9.91 -18.11
CA ARG A 117 -8.30 -8.57 -18.23
C ARG A 117 -7.64 -7.53 -17.31
N TYR A 118 -7.14 -7.91 -16.14
CA TYR A 118 -6.43 -7.03 -15.22
C TYR A 118 -5.03 -6.70 -15.74
N SER A 119 -4.29 -7.72 -16.17
CA SER A 119 -2.96 -7.56 -16.80
C SER A 119 -3.03 -6.71 -18.07
N GLU A 120 -4.09 -6.87 -18.87
CA GLU A 120 -4.32 -6.09 -20.10
C GLU A 120 -4.54 -4.58 -19.87
N LEU A 121 -4.86 -4.14 -18.64
CA LEU A 121 -5.01 -2.71 -18.34
C LEU A 121 -3.69 -1.95 -18.34
N TRP A 122 -2.60 -2.62 -17.96
CA TRP A 122 -1.32 -1.98 -17.67
C TRP A 122 -0.16 -2.53 -18.49
N TRP A 123 -0.26 -3.78 -18.97
CA TRP A 123 0.76 -4.36 -19.83
C TRP A 123 0.86 -3.57 -21.14
N ARG A 124 2.10 -3.27 -21.56
CA ARG A 124 2.39 -2.50 -22.77
C ARG A 124 3.15 -3.40 -23.74
N PRO A 125 2.48 -3.99 -24.76
CA PRO A 125 3.13 -4.87 -25.72
C PRO A 125 4.37 -4.21 -26.34
N ASN A 126 5.47 -4.97 -26.44
CA ASN A 126 6.78 -4.51 -26.94
C ASN A 126 7.47 -3.40 -26.11
N VAL A 127 6.92 -3.02 -24.95
CA VAL A 127 7.49 -1.99 -24.06
C VAL A 127 7.80 -2.58 -22.68
N THR A 128 6.82 -3.22 -22.05
CA THR A 128 7.04 -4.00 -20.83
C THR A 128 7.68 -5.35 -21.17
N ARG A 129 8.50 -5.87 -20.27
CA ARG A 129 9.13 -7.19 -20.41
C ARG A 129 8.94 -8.01 -19.13
N GLY A 130 8.78 -9.32 -19.28
CA GLY A 130 8.35 -10.17 -18.18
C GLY A 130 7.49 -11.31 -18.67
N PHE A 131 7.04 -12.16 -17.75
CA PHE A 131 6.28 -13.37 -18.06
C PHE A 131 5.21 -13.65 -17.01
N VAL A 132 4.10 -14.23 -17.46
CA VAL A 132 3.15 -14.95 -16.59
C VAL A 132 3.70 -16.33 -16.31
N TRP A 133 3.94 -16.66 -15.05
CA TRP A 133 4.40 -17.96 -14.59
C TRP A 133 3.21 -18.84 -14.21
N LEU A 134 2.91 -19.76 -15.11
CA LEU A 134 1.78 -20.68 -15.03
C LEU A 134 2.17 -21.97 -14.32
N ASP A 135 1.16 -22.68 -13.82
CA ASP A 135 1.27 -24.00 -13.21
C ASP A 135 1.39 -25.13 -14.24
N GLU A 136 0.85 -24.95 -15.43
CA GLU A 136 0.90 -25.92 -16.53
C GLU A 136 0.81 -25.21 -17.90
N GLU A 137 1.06 -25.96 -18.96
CA GLU A 137 0.96 -25.47 -20.34
C GLU A 137 -0.49 -25.09 -20.69
N PRO A 138 -0.75 -23.93 -21.31
CA PRO A 138 -2.09 -23.59 -21.78
C PRO A 138 -2.61 -24.65 -22.77
N PRO A 139 -3.87 -25.11 -22.63
CA PRO A 139 -4.43 -26.06 -23.57
C PRO A 139 -4.57 -25.43 -24.97
N LEU A 140 -4.48 -26.23 -26.03
CA LEU A 140 -4.47 -25.76 -27.43
C LEU A 140 -5.67 -24.87 -27.82
N ASN A 141 -6.79 -24.98 -27.11
CA ASN A 141 -7.99 -24.18 -27.33
C ASN A 141 -8.01 -22.85 -26.55
N MET A 142 -7.04 -22.62 -25.66
CA MET A 142 -6.90 -21.37 -24.94
C MET A 142 -6.20 -20.34 -25.84
N THR A 143 -6.90 -19.25 -26.13
CA THR A 143 -6.33 -18.16 -26.93
C THR A 143 -5.46 -17.28 -26.04
N TRP A 144 -4.17 -17.19 -26.36
CA TRP A 144 -3.29 -16.21 -25.74
C TRP A 144 -3.26 -14.94 -26.59
N LEU A 145 -3.78 -13.83 -26.07
CA LEU A 145 -3.86 -12.58 -26.83
C LEU A 145 -2.45 -11.99 -27.01
N SER A 146 -2.20 -11.38 -28.17
CA SER A 146 -0.93 -10.65 -28.44
C SER A 146 -0.77 -9.41 -27.56
N THR A 147 -1.86 -8.93 -26.95
CA THR A 147 -1.89 -7.85 -25.97
C THR A 147 -1.57 -8.31 -24.55
N SER A 148 -1.58 -9.62 -24.28
CA SER A 148 -1.23 -10.19 -22.98
C SER A 148 0.30 -10.30 -22.81
N PRO A 149 0.82 -10.30 -21.58
CA PRO A 149 2.22 -10.67 -21.34
C PRO A 149 2.50 -12.08 -21.87
N PRO A 150 3.72 -12.41 -22.33
CA PRO A 150 4.05 -13.79 -22.67
C PRO A 150 4.03 -14.67 -21.41
N TYR A 151 3.99 -15.99 -21.55
CA TYR A 151 4.00 -16.92 -20.41
C TYR A 151 5.26 -17.79 -20.37
N GLN A 152 5.49 -18.37 -19.19
CA GLN A 152 6.40 -19.48 -18.91
C GLN A 152 5.68 -20.48 -18.02
N VAL A 153 6.06 -21.75 -18.07
CA VAL A 153 5.57 -22.78 -17.14
C VAL A 153 6.58 -22.97 -16.03
N SER A 154 6.10 -22.93 -14.79
CA SER A 154 6.94 -23.08 -13.60
C SER A 154 7.57 -24.48 -13.57
N ALA A 155 8.83 -24.58 -13.17
CA ALA A 155 9.53 -25.85 -13.06
C ALA A 155 8.93 -26.76 -11.95
N ASP A 156 9.14 -28.07 -12.06
CA ASP A 156 8.64 -29.05 -11.08
C ASP A 156 9.10 -28.73 -9.64
N THR A 157 8.13 -28.79 -8.72
CA THR A 157 8.31 -28.51 -7.29
C THR A 157 8.03 -29.72 -6.40
N SER A 158 7.88 -30.92 -6.99
CA SER A 158 7.59 -32.17 -6.27
C SER A 158 8.58 -32.46 -5.14
N ARG A 159 9.86 -32.11 -5.32
CA ARG A 159 10.93 -32.35 -4.35
C ARG A 159 10.88 -31.50 -3.08
N PHE A 160 10.14 -30.39 -3.08
CA PHE A 160 10.13 -29.46 -1.95
C PHE A 160 9.16 -29.90 -0.86
N ASN A 161 9.52 -29.66 0.40
CA ASN A 161 8.62 -29.87 1.51
C ASN A 161 7.59 -28.74 1.61
N TYR A 162 6.35 -29.12 1.92
CA TYR A 162 5.28 -28.18 2.26
C TYR A 162 4.40 -28.81 3.33
N THR A 163 4.45 -28.25 4.52
CA THR A 163 3.84 -28.82 5.73
C THR A 163 2.71 -27.95 6.28
N CYS A 164 2.43 -26.79 5.67
CA CYS A 164 1.30 -25.96 6.03
C CYS A 164 -0.02 -26.62 5.60
N TRP A 165 -0.76 -27.15 6.57
CA TRP A 165 -1.96 -27.96 6.33
C TRP A 165 -3.17 -27.18 5.80
N PHE A 166 -3.19 -25.85 5.96
CA PHE A 166 -4.31 -24.99 5.56
C PHE A 166 -3.98 -24.07 4.37
N GLY A 167 -2.79 -24.19 3.79
CA GLY A 167 -2.40 -23.46 2.58
C GLY A 167 -2.28 -24.36 1.35
N SER A 168 -1.73 -23.81 0.27
CA SER A 168 -1.59 -24.53 -1.01
C SER A 168 -0.13 -24.75 -1.36
N ARG A 169 0.19 -25.95 -1.89
CA ARG A 169 1.52 -26.25 -2.43
C ARG A 169 1.93 -25.33 -3.59
N SER A 170 0.98 -24.66 -4.24
CA SER A 170 1.29 -23.62 -5.25
C SER A 170 2.18 -22.51 -4.71
N ALA A 171 2.19 -22.27 -3.38
CA ALA A 171 3.10 -21.32 -2.74
C ALA A 171 4.58 -21.58 -3.07
N ILE A 172 4.98 -22.83 -3.30
CA ILE A 172 6.37 -23.17 -3.66
C ILE A 172 6.74 -22.62 -5.03
N ARG A 173 5.92 -22.90 -6.07
CA ARG A 173 6.21 -22.39 -7.42
C ARG A 173 6.15 -20.87 -7.48
N MET A 174 5.20 -20.27 -6.76
CA MET A 174 5.04 -18.82 -6.71
C MET A 174 6.27 -18.17 -6.05
N ALA A 175 6.78 -18.72 -4.95
CA ALA A 175 8.03 -18.26 -4.33
C ALA A 175 9.25 -18.40 -5.26
N ARG A 176 9.22 -19.32 -6.23
CA ARG A 176 10.33 -19.53 -7.18
C ARG A 176 10.28 -18.61 -8.40
N ILE A 177 9.22 -17.81 -8.60
CA ILE A 177 9.07 -16.93 -9.77
C ILE A 177 10.28 -16.00 -9.96
N ILE A 178 10.78 -15.37 -8.89
CA ILE A 178 11.96 -14.48 -8.96
C ILE A 178 13.19 -15.25 -9.43
N LYS A 179 13.40 -16.47 -8.91
CA LYS A 179 14.51 -17.32 -9.30
C LYS A 179 14.40 -17.78 -10.74
N GLU A 180 13.25 -18.30 -11.14
CA GLU A 180 13.06 -18.81 -12.49
C GLU A 180 13.14 -17.66 -13.52
N THR A 181 12.68 -16.46 -13.17
CA THR A 181 12.85 -15.25 -14.00
C THR A 181 14.31 -14.82 -14.10
N PHE A 182 15.07 -14.89 -12.99
CA PHE A 182 16.50 -14.57 -12.98
C PHE A 182 17.30 -15.54 -13.87
N GLU A 183 16.96 -16.84 -13.82
CA GLU A 183 17.62 -17.91 -14.57
C GLU A 183 17.41 -17.82 -16.10
N LEU A 184 16.43 -17.03 -16.57
CA LEU A 184 16.29 -16.70 -18.00
C LEU A 184 17.47 -15.89 -18.57
N GLY A 185 18.34 -15.33 -17.73
CA GLY A 185 19.57 -14.65 -18.18
C GLY A 185 19.31 -13.36 -18.97
N LEU A 186 18.20 -12.68 -18.68
CA LEU A 186 17.82 -11.42 -19.33
C LEU A 186 18.88 -10.35 -19.06
N THR A 187 19.30 -9.65 -20.12
CA THR A 187 20.33 -8.60 -20.03
C THR A 187 19.76 -7.27 -19.53
N ASN A 188 20.64 -6.47 -18.91
CA ASN A 188 20.37 -5.11 -18.45
C ASN A 188 19.16 -5.00 -17.51
N VAL A 189 19.04 -5.93 -16.56
CA VAL A 189 17.99 -5.93 -15.53
C VAL A 189 18.50 -5.23 -14.28
N ARG A 190 17.71 -4.31 -13.74
CA ARG A 190 17.98 -3.63 -12.45
C ARG A 190 16.99 -4.06 -11.37
N TRP A 191 15.77 -4.40 -11.76
CA TRP A 191 14.68 -4.75 -10.83
C TRP A 191 13.89 -5.94 -11.36
N PHE A 192 13.66 -6.91 -10.47
CA PHE A 192 12.67 -7.96 -10.65
C PHE A 192 11.41 -7.56 -9.89
N VAL A 193 10.29 -7.47 -10.59
CA VAL A 193 9.02 -7.05 -10.00
C VAL A 193 8.04 -8.22 -10.07
N MET A 194 7.52 -8.64 -8.93
CA MET A 194 6.55 -9.73 -8.83
C MET A 194 5.18 -9.17 -8.48
N GLY A 195 4.13 -9.79 -9.02
CA GLY A 195 2.72 -9.53 -8.71
C GLY A 195 1.84 -10.68 -9.20
N ASP A 196 0.57 -10.70 -8.82
CA ASP A 196 -0.39 -11.73 -9.27
C ASP A 196 -1.10 -11.35 -10.57
N ASP A 197 -1.74 -12.32 -11.23
CA ASP A 197 -2.50 -12.13 -12.48
C ASP A 197 -3.70 -11.18 -12.39
N ASP A 198 -4.17 -10.87 -11.18
CA ASP A 198 -5.17 -9.87 -10.82
C ASP A 198 -4.60 -8.60 -10.17
N THR A 199 -3.29 -8.36 -10.31
CA THR A 199 -2.63 -7.12 -9.88
C THR A 199 -2.60 -6.11 -11.01
N VAL A 200 -3.06 -4.88 -10.74
CA VAL A 200 -2.99 -3.75 -11.68
C VAL A 200 -1.81 -2.85 -11.32
N PHE A 201 -0.81 -2.79 -12.18
CA PHE A 201 0.37 -1.93 -11.98
C PHE A 201 0.20 -0.55 -12.62
N PHE A 202 0.58 0.49 -11.88
CA PHE A 202 0.73 1.86 -12.37
C PHE A 202 2.20 2.08 -12.76
N VAL A 203 2.56 1.58 -13.94
CA VAL A 203 3.97 1.34 -14.35
C VAL A 203 4.86 2.58 -14.28
N ASP A 204 4.38 3.77 -14.65
CA ASP A 204 5.19 4.99 -14.61
C ASP A 204 5.43 5.44 -13.16
N ASN A 205 4.45 5.22 -12.27
CA ASN A 205 4.62 5.46 -10.83
C ASN A 205 5.57 4.44 -10.21
N LEU A 206 5.50 3.17 -10.62
CA LEU A 206 6.49 2.15 -10.22
C LEU A 206 7.91 2.58 -10.61
N ILE A 207 8.13 3.00 -11.86
CA ILE A 207 9.44 3.51 -12.33
C ILE A 207 9.88 4.70 -11.47
N THR A 208 8.96 5.64 -11.20
CA THR A 208 9.24 6.82 -10.37
C THR A 208 9.68 6.41 -8.96
N VAL A 209 9.00 5.45 -8.35
CA VAL A 209 9.34 4.92 -7.03
C VAL A 209 10.70 4.23 -7.03
N LEU A 210 10.97 3.36 -8.00
CA LEU A 210 12.25 2.63 -8.10
C LEU A 210 13.44 3.56 -8.37
N ASN A 211 13.21 4.71 -9.00
CA ASN A 211 14.25 5.73 -9.20
C ASN A 211 14.67 6.47 -7.92
N LYS A 212 13.98 6.28 -6.80
CA LYS A 212 14.44 6.79 -5.48
C LYS A 212 15.62 6.00 -4.93
N TYR A 213 15.86 4.79 -5.45
CA TYR A 213 16.79 3.82 -4.88
C TYR A 213 17.96 3.54 -5.82
N ASP A 214 19.17 3.43 -5.25
CA ASP A 214 20.33 2.96 -6.01
C ASP A 214 20.20 1.47 -6.31
N HIS A 215 19.85 1.14 -7.56
CA HIS A 215 19.66 -0.23 -8.02
C HIS A 215 20.89 -1.15 -7.86
N ASN A 216 22.06 -0.60 -7.53
CA ASN A 216 23.27 -1.37 -7.21
C ASN A 216 23.36 -1.80 -5.74
N GLN A 217 22.41 -1.40 -4.90
CA GLN A 217 22.28 -1.89 -3.51
C GLN A 217 21.17 -2.95 -3.41
N MET A 218 21.17 -3.69 -2.30
CA MET A 218 20.17 -4.71 -2.01
C MET A 218 18.90 -4.08 -1.43
N TYR A 219 17.83 -4.04 -2.22
CA TYR A 219 16.52 -3.56 -1.83
C TYR A 219 15.44 -4.62 -2.05
N TYR A 220 14.59 -4.77 -1.02
CA TYR A 220 13.31 -5.47 -1.02
C TYR A 220 12.21 -4.44 -0.76
N ILE A 221 11.42 -4.11 -1.78
CA ILE A 221 10.46 -3.01 -1.76
C ILE A 221 9.04 -3.54 -1.96
N GLY A 222 8.08 -3.01 -1.21
CA GLY A 222 6.66 -3.29 -1.39
C GLY A 222 5.79 -2.71 -0.27
N GLY A 223 4.59 -3.26 -0.07
CA GLY A 223 3.63 -2.83 0.93
C GLY A 223 3.17 -3.96 1.84
N ASN A 224 2.71 -3.61 3.05
CA ASN A 224 2.00 -4.53 3.94
C ASN A 224 0.51 -4.58 3.58
N SER A 225 -0.24 -5.42 4.27
CA SER A 225 -1.70 -5.43 4.17
C SER A 225 -2.31 -4.17 4.79
N GLU A 226 -3.45 -3.74 4.26
CA GLU A 226 -4.31 -2.75 4.90
C GLU A 226 -4.93 -3.30 6.20
N SER A 227 -5.14 -4.61 6.26
CA SER A 227 -5.73 -5.30 7.41
C SER A 227 -4.66 -5.80 8.38
N VAL A 228 -4.68 -5.29 9.62
CA VAL A 228 -3.78 -5.74 10.71
C VAL A 228 -3.88 -7.25 10.97
N GLU A 229 -5.05 -7.84 10.75
CA GLU A 229 -5.27 -9.28 10.90
C GLU A 229 -4.41 -10.12 9.95
N GLN A 230 -4.09 -9.59 8.77
CA GLN A 230 -3.19 -10.25 7.84
C GLN A 230 -1.74 -10.10 8.29
N ASP A 231 -1.33 -8.89 8.69
CA ASP A 231 0.05 -8.63 9.11
C ASP A 231 0.44 -9.42 10.38
N ILE A 232 -0.50 -9.58 11.33
CA ILE A 232 -0.30 -10.41 12.53
C ILE A 232 -0.10 -11.89 12.18
N VAL A 233 -0.85 -12.40 11.20
CA VAL A 233 -0.80 -13.82 10.80
C VAL A 233 0.41 -14.10 9.92
N HIS A 234 0.78 -13.14 9.08
CA HIS A 234 1.81 -13.32 8.07
C HIS A 234 3.15 -12.71 8.47
N SER A 235 3.30 -11.38 8.39
CA SER A 235 4.42 -10.62 8.94
C SER A 235 4.30 -9.13 8.60
N TYR A 236 4.66 -8.24 9.53
CA TYR A 236 4.87 -6.81 9.23
C TYR A 236 6.16 -6.53 8.44
N ALA A 237 7.08 -7.49 8.36
CA ALA A 237 8.30 -7.39 7.58
C ALA A 237 8.14 -7.90 6.13
N MET A 238 6.96 -8.36 5.76
CA MET A 238 6.68 -8.95 4.44
C MET A 238 6.03 -7.93 3.51
N ALA A 239 6.59 -7.77 2.32
CA ALA A 239 5.83 -7.23 1.20
C ALA A 239 4.86 -8.29 0.69
N TYR A 240 3.59 -7.92 0.57
CA TYR A 240 2.56 -8.82 0.07
C TYR A 240 2.67 -8.96 -1.45
N GLY A 241 2.69 -10.20 -1.93
CA GLY A 241 2.99 -10.55 -3.32
C GLY A 241 1.98 -9.98 -4.29
N GLY A 242 0.69 -10.13 -3.97
CA GLY A 242 -0.39 -9.53 -4.75
C GLY A 242 -0.30 -8.00 -4.81
N GLY A 243 0.03 -7.37 -3.70
CA GLY A 243 0.28 -5.93 -3.61
C GLY A 243 1.51 -5.48 -4.39
N GLY A 244 2.34 -6.41 -4.88
CA GLY A 244 3.51 -6.14 -5.68
C GLY A 244 4.79 -6.10 -4.84
N ILE A 245 5.84 -6.72 -5.37
CA ILE A 245 7.17 -6.78 -4.76
C ILE A 245 8.19 -6.33 -5.80
N ALA A 246 9.14 -5.48 -5.42
CA ALA A 246 10.31 -5.17 -6.25
C ALA A 246 11.60 -5.57 -5.53
N ILE A 247 12.44 -6.35 -6.23
CA ILE A 247 13.73 -6.85 -5.75
C ILE A 247 14.82 -6.31 -6.68
N SER A 248 15.77 -5.58 -6.10
CA SER A 248 16.96 -5.11 -6.83
C SER A 248 17.80 -6.27 -7.37
N TYR A 249 18.52 -6.05 -8.47
CA TYR A 249 19.35 -7.08 -9.08
C TYR A 249 20.37 -7.71 -8.12
N PRO A 250 21.15 -6.95 -7.31
CA PRO A 250 22.08 -7.55 -6.34
C PRO A 250 21.40 -8.43 -5.29
N LEU A 251 20.21 -8.05 -4.82
CA LEU A 251 19.45 -8.88 -3.87
C LEU A 251 18.96 -10.16 -4.55
N ALA A 252 18.49 -10.08 -5.80
CA ALA A 252 18.10 -11.27 -6.55
C ALA A 252 19.26 -12.26 -6.69
N VAL A 253 20.48 -11.78 -6.98
CA VAL A 253 21.69 -12.62 -7.07
C VAL A 253 21.94 -13.43 -5.79
N GLU A 254 21.79 -12.81 -4.61
CA GLU A 254 21.97 -13.54 -3.34
C GLU A 254 20.78 -14.46 -3.04
N LEU A 255 19.56 -14.00 -3.28
CA LEU A 255 18.34 -14.77 -3.04
C LEU A 255 18.32 -16.08 -3.82
N VAL A 256 18.61 -16.06 -5.12
CA VAL A 256 18.51 -17.27 -5.96
C VAL A 256 19.48 -18.39 -5.57
N LYS A 257 20.61 -18.05 -4.95
CA LYS A 257 21.59 -19.03 -4.44
C LYS A 257 21.05 -19.84 -3.28
N ILE A 258 20.25 -19.21 -2.41
CA ILE A 258 19.75 -19.83 -1.17
C ILE A 258 18.30 -20.28 -1.26
N LEU A 259 17.53 -19.76 -2.21
CA LEU A 259 16.06 -19.83 -2.22
C LEU A 259 15.51 -21.24 -2.07
N ASP A 260 16.04 -22.22 -2.81
CA ASP A 260 15.49 -23.57 -2.77
C ASP A 260 15.66 -24.23 -1.40
N GLY A 261 16.86 -24.15 -0.82
CA GLY A 261 17.11 -24.69 0.51
C GLY A 261 16.35 -23.91 1.59
N CYS A 262 16.16 -22.62 1.38
CA CYS A 262 15.38 -21.76 2.26
C CYS A 262 13.88 -22.11 2.24
N ILE A 263 13.28 -22.35 1.06
CA ILE A 263 11.89 -22.80 0.92
C ILE A 263 11.64 -24.08 1.74
N ASP A 264 12.58 -25.02 1.73
CA ASP A 264 12.50 -26.25 2.54
C ASP A 264 12.62 -25.98 4.05
N ARG A 265 13.50 -25.06 4.47
CA ARG A 265 13.61 -24.64 5.89
C ARG A 265 12.31 -24.02 6.38
N TYR A 266 11.64 -23.24 5.53
CA TYR A 266 10.37 -22.59 5.82
C TYR A 266 9.16 -23.32 5.23
N ALA A 267 9.21 -24.66 5.17
CA ALA A 267 8.15 -25.50 4.61
C ALA A 267 6.76 -25.33 5.28
N SER A 268 6.72 -24.85 6.53
CA SER A 268 5.50 -24.61 7.31
C SER A 268 4.82 -23.26 7.03
N LEU A 269 5.50 -22.32 6.36
CA LEU A 269 4.91 -21.02 6.01
C LEU A 269 3.83 -21.18 4.94
N TYR A 270 2.77 -20.39 5.08
CA TYR A 270 1.52 -20.52 4.31
C TYR A 270 1.67 -20.08 2.86
N GLY A 271 2.18 -18.86 2.64
CA GLY A 271 2.22 -18.24 1.31
C GLY A 271 3.61 -18.26 0.68
N SER A 272 3.68 -17.93 -0.61
CA SER A 272 4.94 -17.62 -1.29
C SER A 272 5.66 -16.44 -0.65
N ASP A 273 4.89 -15.44 -0.28
CA ASP A 273 5.41 -14.12 0.11
C ASP A 273 6.12 -14.22 1.46
N GLN A 274 5.56 -15.00 2.39
CA GLN A 274 6.21 -15.34 3.66
C GLN A 274 7.51 -16.12 3.45
N LYS A 275 7.56 -17.01 2.45
CA LYS A 275 8.78 -17.74 2.14
C LYS A 275 9.84 -16.80 1.57
N ILE A 276 9.47 -15.91 0.65
CA ILE A 276 10.37 -14.89 0.10
C ILE A 276 10.90 -13.98 1.22
N GLU A 277 10.03 -13.44 2.07
CA GLU A 277 10.41 -12.61 3.22
C GLU A 277 11.37 -13.36 4.14
N ALA A 278 11.05 -14.59 4.54
CA ALA A 278 11.91 -15.37 5.41
C ALA A 278 13.30 -15.63 4.79
N CYS A 279 13.37 -15.90 3.48
CA CYS A 279 14.65 -16.06 2.77
C CYS A 279 15.44 -14.76 2.68
N ILE A 280 14.78 -13.63 2.45
CA ILE A 280 15.43 -12.32 2.43
C ILE A 280 15.90 -11.93 3.84
N SER A 281 15.17 -12.33 4.88
CA SER A 281 15.57 -12.20 6.29
C SER A 281 16.85 -12.99 6.61
N GLU A 282 17.10 -14.15 5.99
CA GLU A 282 18.39 -14.85 6.11
C GLU A 282 19.57 -14.08 5.48
N ILE A 283 19.30 -13.27 4.45
CA ILE A 283 20.30 -12.37 3.84
C ILE A 283 20.51 -11.13 4.72
N GLY A 284 19.52 -10.76 5.53
CA GLY A 284 19.56 -9.61 6.44
C GLY A 284 19.11 -8.29 5.80
N VAL A 285 18.29 -8.35 4.76
CA VAL A 285 17.74 -7.15 4.09
C VAL A 285 16.31 -6.91 4.55
N PRO A 286 15.98 -5.75 5.16
CA PRO A 286 14.62 -5.48 5.61
C PRO A 286 13.72 -5.02 4.47
N LEU A 287 12.40 -5.09 4.70
CA LEU A 287 11.41 -4.46 3.85
C LEU A 287 11.58 -2.94 3.82
N THR A 288 11.68 -2.40 2.63
CA THR A 288 11.53 -0.97 2.33
C THR A 288 10.08 -0.71 1.95
N LYS A 289 9.31 -0.16 2.89
CA LYS A 289 7.87 0.05 2.73
C LYS A 289 7.57 1.26 1.85
N GLU A 290 6.74 1.06 0.83
CA GLU A 290 6.22 2.10 -0.06
C GLU A 290 4.69 2.15 0.03
N LEU A 291 4.13 3.32 0.29
CA LEU A 291 2.70 3.47 0.64
C LEU A 291 1.74 3.26 -0.53
N GLY A 292 2.24 3.24 -1.78
CA GLY A 292 1.41 3.04 -2.96
C GLY A 292 1.27 1.60 -3.42
N PHE A 293 1.90 0.65 -2.72
CA PHE A 293 1.71 -0.77 -2.96
C PHE A 293 0.52 -1.26 -2.14
N HIS A 294 -0.58 -1.59 -2.80
CA HIS A 294 -1.82 -2.00 -2.12
C HIS A 294 -2.17 -3.44 -2.42
N GLN A 295 -2.17 -4.26 -1.36
CA GLN A 295 -2.75 -5.60 -1.39
C GLN A 295 -4.28 -5.53 -1.50
N VAL A 296 -4.90 -4.44 -1.01
CA VAL A 296 -6.35 -4.23 -0.93
C VAL A 296 -7.04 -5.38 -0.18
N ASP A 297 -6.41 -5.84 0.90
CA ASP A 297 -6.97 -6.84 1.79
C ASP A 297 -8.02 -6.18 2.69
N ILE A 298 -9.13 -5.79 2.10
CA ILE A 298 -10.32 -5.23 2.74
C ILE A 298 -11.57 -5.85 2.12
N ARG A 299 -12.74 -5.56 2.68
CA ARG A 299 -14.06 -6.00 2.19
C ARG A 299 -15.00 -4.83 2.02
N GLY A 300 -15.97 -4.97 1.14
CA GLY A 300 -16.98 -3.94 0.89
C GLY A 300 -16.41 -2.82 0.02
N ASN A 301 -16.75 -1.57 0.35
CA ASN A 301 -16.48 -0.44 -0.54
C ASN A 301 -15.10 0.19 -0.27
N PRO A 302 -14.15 0.13 -1.23
CA PRO A 302 -12.79 0.66 -1.06
C PRO A 302 -12.71 2.20 -1.18
N TYR A 303 -13.84 2.89 -1.35
CA TYR A 303 -13.91 4.33 -1.58
C TYR A 303 -13.07 5.14 -0.58
N GLY A 304 -13.24 4.91 0.73
CA GLY A 304 -12.53 5.68 1.75
C GLY A 304 -11.01 5.57 1.65
N LEU A 305 -10.50 4.37 1.33
CA LEU A 305 -9.07 4.10 1.15
C LEU A 305 -8.50 4.90 -0.04
N LEU A 306 -9.20 4.89 -1.18
CA LEU A 306 -8.71 5.54 -2.42
C LEU A 306 -8.98 7.05 -2.45
N ALA A 307 -10.09 7.51 -1.85
CA ALA A 307 -10.46 8.92 -1.78
C ALA A 307 -9.51 9.73 -0.88
N ALA A 308 -8.93 9.09 0.13
CA ALA A 308 -7.92 9.67 1.03
C ALA A 308 -6.58 8.95 0.90
N HIS A 309 -6.18 8.63 -0.34
CA HIS A 309 -4.91 7.98 -0.61
C HIS A 309 -3.75 8.81 -0.01
N PRO A 310 -2.75 8.18 0.63
CA PRO A 310 -1.62 8.88 1.23
C PRO A 310 -0.83 9.69 0.19
N VAL A 311 -0.01 10.65 0.65
CA VAL A 311 0.88 11.45 -0.20
C VAL A 311 2.05 10.59 -0.70
N ALA A 312 1.77 9.76 -1.69
CA ALA A 312 2.67 8.84 -2.34
C ALA A 312 2.13 8.48 -3.74
N PRO A 313 2.97 8.12 -4.72
CA PRO A 313 2.49 7.60 -6.00
C PRO A 313 1.70 6.31 -5.78
N LEU A 314 0.51 6.18 -6.37
CA LEU A 314 -0.17 4.89 -6.45
C LEU A 314 0.64 3.95 -7.36
N VAL A 315 1.02 2.76 -6.87
CA VAL A 315 1.89 1.82 -7.59
C VAL A 315 1.14 0.57 -8.03
N THR A 316 0.30 0.00 -7.17
CA THR A 316 -0.49 -1.20 -7.46
C THR A 316 -1.85 -1.16 -6.79
N LEU A 317 -2.80 -1.87 -7.39
CA LEU A 317 -4.03 -2.31 -6.74
C LEU A 317 -4.19 -3.81 -6.99
N HIS A 318 -4.48 -4.56 -5.95
CA HIS A 318 -4.64 -6.01 -6.02
C HIS A 318 -6.02 -6.46 -5.53
N HIS A 319 -6.37 -7.71 -5.82
CA HIS A 319 -7.53 -8.43 -5.30
C HIS A 319 -8.91 -7.75 -5.44
N LEU A 320 -9.07 -6.94 -6.49
CA LEU A 320 -10.26 -6.10 -6.67
C LEU A 320 -11.57 -6.86 -6.93
N ASP A 321 -11.51 -8.16 -7.21
CA ASP A 321 -12.68 -9.04 -7.30
C ASP A 321 -13.39 -9.26 -5.94
N TYR A 322 -12.75 -8.91 -4.81
CA TYR A 322 -13.29 -9.11 -3.46
C TYR A 322 -13.85 -7.86 -2.78
N VAL A 323 -13.83 -6.74 -3.50
CA VAL A 323 -14.36 -5.45 -3.07
C VAL A 323 -15.38 -4.94 -4.07
N ASP A 324 -16.18 -3.97 -3.64
CA ASP A 324 -17.12 -3.30 -4.53
C ASP A 324 -16.34 -2.51 -5.60
N PRO A 325 -16.92 -2.32 -6.81
CA PRO A 325 -16.30 -1.50 -7.85
C PRO A 325 -15.97 -0.09 -7.31
N ILE A 326 -14.77 0.40 -7.64
CA ILE A 326 -14.29 1.71 -7.15
C ILE A 326 -15.16 2.89 -7.64
N PHE A 327 -15.90 2.71 -8.73
CA PHE A 327 -16.89 3.68 -9.22
C PHE A 327 -18.32 3.11 -9.11
N PRO A 328 -19.31 3.93 -8.73
CA PRO A 328 -20.69 3.48 -8.60
C PRO A 328 -21.27 3.04 -9.95
N ALA A 329 -22.20 2.07 -9.92
CA ALA A 329 -22.92 1.55 -11.08
C ALA A 329 -22.02 1.07 -12.24
N THR A 330 -20.82 0.57 -11.93
CA THR A 330 -19.88 -0.01 -12.90
C THR A 330 -19.52 -1.45 -12.53
N THR A 331 -18.94 -2.19 -13.48
CA THR A 331 -18.26 -3.46 -13.16
C THR A 331 -16.86 -3.17 -12.62
N GLN A 332 -16.23 -4.13 -11.93
CA GLN A 332 -14.84 -4.00 -11.46
C GLN A 332 -13.89 -3.55 -12.59
N ILE A 333 -14.01 -4.16 -13.77
CA ILE A 333 -13.10 -3.88 -14.87
C ILE A 333 -13.37 -2.51 -15.52
N ASP A 334 -14.63 -2.11 -15.64
CA ASP A 334 -14.97 -0.79 -16.22
C ASP A 334 -14.58 0.34 -15.28
N ALA A 335 -14.72 0.13 -13.96
CA ALA A 335 -14.23 1.04 -12.94
C ALA A 335 -12.73 1.29 -13.08
N LEU A 336 -11.95 0.21 -13.25
CA LEU A 336 -10.50 0.30 -13.42
C LEU A 336 -10.09 0.91 -14.75
N ARG A 337 -10.79 0.60 -15.86
CA ARG A 337 -10.56 1.27 -17.15
C ARG A 337 -10.72 2.79 -17.04
N ARG A 338 -11.73 3.25 -16.30
CA ARG A 338 -11.95 4.68 -16.04
C ARG A 338 -10.80 5.29 -15.23
N LEU A 339 -10.37 4.64 -14.15
CA LEU A 339 -9.22 5.10 -13.35
C LEU A 339 -7.93 5.15 -14.18
N VAL A 340 -7.65 4.08 -14.94
CA VAL A 340 -6.48 3.98 -15.82
C VAL A 340 -6.52 5.02 -16.94
N SER A 341 -7.70 5.41 -17.43
CA SER A 341 -7.85 6.50 -18.40
C SER A 341 -7.38 7.83 -17.83
N ALA A 342 -7.72 8.15 -16.58
CA ALA A 342 -7.21 9.35 -15.91
C ALA A 342 -5.70 9.27 -15.66
N TYR A 343 -5.24 8.12 -15.15
CA TYR A 343 -3.83 7.84 -14.91
C TYR A 343 -2.97 8.07 -16.16
N LYS A 344 -3.43 7.66 -17.35
CA LYS A 344 -2.68 7.89 -18.59
C LYS A 344 -2.45 9.36 -18.93
N THR A 345 -3.25 10.28 -18.37
CA THR A 345 -3.16 11.72 -18.63
C THR A 345 -2.20 12.42 -17.67
N ASP A 346 -2.22 12.07 -16.38
CA ASP A 346 -1.28 12.58 -15.38
C ASP A 346 -0.89 11.48 -14.38
N PRO A 347 0.06 10.60 -14.76
CA PRO A 347 0.39 9.39 -13.99
C PRO A 347 0.73 9.68 -12.53
N SER A 348 1.55 10.70 -12.31
CA SER A 348 2.08 11.05 -10.99
C SER A 348 1.05 11.71 -10.08
N ARG A 349 -0.12 12.09 -10.59
CA ARG A 349 -1.19 12.77 -9.86
C ARG A 349 -2.37 11.87 -9.51
N ILE A 350 -2.47 10.66 -10.08
CA ILE A 350 -3.60 9.78 -9.81
C ILE A 350 -3.80 9.55 -8.30
N LEU A 351 -5.04 9.70 -7.85
CA LEU A 351 -5.49 9.66 -6.45
C LEU A 351 -4.87 10.69 -5.50
N GLN A 352 -4.03 11.61 -5.98
CA GLN A 352 -3.39 12.56 -5.09
C GLN A 352 -4.39 13.53 -4.49
N HIS A 353 -4.28 13.68 -3.18
CA HIS A 353 -5.18 14.46 -2.36
C HIS A 353 -4.80 15.93 -2.35
N SER A 354 -5.76 16.82 -2.54
CA SER A 354 -5.59 18.27 -2.40
C SER A 354 -6.79 18.88 -1.67
N PHE A 355 -6.54 19.87 -0.82
CA PHE A 355 -7.57 20.53 -0.01
C PHE A 355 -7.59 22.02 -0.26
N CYS A 356 -8.78 22.59 -0.17
CA CYS A 356 -8.96 24.03 -0.16
C CYS A 356 -10.24 24.46 0.54
N HIS A 357 -10.19 25.68 1.07
CA HIS A 357 -11.31 26.35 1.70
C HIS A 357 -11.83 27.41 0.73
N ASP A 358 -13.14 27.43 0.49
CA ASP A 358 -13.82 28.54 -0.19
C ASP A 358 -14.40 29.49 0.88
N PRO A 359 -13.73 30.62 1.18
CA PRO A 359 -14.19 31.55 2.20
C PRO A 359 -15.47 32.30 1.80
N THR A 360 -15.88 32.24 0.54
CA THR A 360 -17.11 32.91 0.07
C THR A 360 -18.34 32.13 0.48
N ARG A 361 -18.20 30.80 0.57
CA ARG A 361 -19.29 29.86 0.83
C ARG A 361 -19.12 29.08 2.14
N ASP A 362 -17.99 29.28 2.82
CA ASP A 362 -17.54 28.53 4.00
C ASP A 362 -17.53 27.01 3.75
N TRP A 363 -17.04 26.61 2.56
CA TRP A 363 -16.94 25.21 2.14
C TRP A 363 -15.51 24.71 2.22
N PHE A 364 -15.35 23.42 2.54
CA PHE A 364 -14.12 22.70 2.24
C PHE A 364 -14.29 21.81 1.02
N VAL A 365 -13.31 21.87 0.12
CA VAL A 365 -13.22 21.00 -1.05
C VAL A 365 -12.04 20.07 -0.87
N SER A 366 -12.30 18.77 -1.01
CA SER A 366 -11.32 17.69 -0.96
C SER A 366 -11.28 17.02 -2.33
N VAL A 367 -10.12 17.02 -2.97
CA VAL A 367 -9.92 16.55 -4.34
C VAL A 367 -8.98 15.35 -4.33
N SER A 368 -9.48 14.17 -4.70
CA SER A 368 -8.67 13.01 -5.08
C SER A 368 -8.63 12.94 -6.61
N TRP A 369 -7.54 13.48 -7.18
CA TRP A 369 -7.49 13.75 -8.61
C TRP A 369 -7.58 12.45 -9.44
N GLY A 370 -8.42 12.46 -10.48
CA GLY A 370 -8.68 11.29 -11.32
C GLY A 370 -9.63 10.27 -10.68
N TYR A 371 -10.24 10.58 -9.53
CA TYR A 371 -11.17 9.67 -8.86
C TYR A 371 -12.42 10.36 -8.33
N THR A 372 -12.31 11.17 -7.29
CA THR A 372 -13.46 11.74 -6.58
C THR A 372 -13.19 13.12 -5.99
N ILE A 373 -14.26 13.90 -5.82
CA ILE A 373 -14.25 15.17 -5.10
C ILE A 373 -15.34 15.14 -4.02
N GLN A 374 -15.05 15.77 -2.90
CA GLN A 374 -15.97 15.97 -1.79
C GLN A 374 -16.11 17.46 -1.49
N ILE A 375 -17.36 17.93 -1.45
CA ILE A 375 -17.70 19.26 -0.92
C ILE A 375 -18.29 19.07 0.47
N TYR A 376 -17.66 19.71 1.45
CA TYR A 376 -18.15 19.81 2.82
C TYR A 376 -18.78 21.20 2.98
N PRO A 377 -20.11 21.29 3.23
CA PRO A 377 -20.78 22.57 3.50
C PRO A 377 -20.54 23.04 4.94
N SER A 378 -19.29 22.90 5.41
CA SER A 378 -18.83 23.23 6.75
C SER A 378 -17.29 23.26 6.79
N LEU A 379 -16.76 23.83 7.87
CA LEU A 379 -15.32 23.81 8.14
C LEU A 379 -14.90 22.41 8.63
N VAL A 380 -13.90 21.83 7.97
CA VAL A 380 -13.34 20.50 8.30
C VAL A 380 -11.84 20.60 8.43
N THR A 381 -11.26 19.89 9.40
CA THR A 381 -9.82 19.93 9.61
C THR A 381 -9.07 19.14 8.55
N ALA A 382 -7.84 19.54 8.23
CA ALA A 382 -7.00 18.76 7.30
C ALA A 382 -6.77 17.32 7.80
N LYS A 383 -6.64 17.12 9.12
CA LYS A 383 -6.49 15.76 9.70
C LYS A 383 -7.72 14.90 9.43
N GLU A 384 -8.93 15.43 9.55
CA GLU A 384 -10.14 14.69 9.20
C GLU A 384 -10.20 14.39 7.70
N LEU A 385 -9.86 15.35 6.85
CA LEU A 385 -9.86 15.14 5.39
C LEU A 385 -8.86 14.07 4.96
N GLU A 386 -7.68 14.02 5.59
CA GLU A 386 -6.65 12.98 5.36
C GLU A 386 -6.99 11.63 5.99
N THR A 387 -8.02 11.56 6.83
CA THR A 387 -8.42 10.30 7.47
C THR A 387 -9.48 9.60 6.62
N PRO A 388 -9.21 8.40 6.07
CA PRO A 388 -10.16 7.61 5.28
C PRO A 388 -11.50 7.41 5.98
N PHE A 389 -12.60 7.58 5.25
CA PHE A 389 -13.90 7.12 5.73
C PHE A 389 -13.91 5.60 5.83
N LEU A 390 -14.51 5.08 6.90
CA LEU A 390 -14.68 3.66 7.11
C LEU A 390 -15.83 3.11 6.25
N THR A 391 -15.59 3.00 4.94
CA THR A 391 -16.50 2.42 3.94
C THR A 391 -16.29 0.93 3.71
N PHE A 392 -15.24 0.37 4.32
CA PHE A 392 -14.78 -1.00 4.15
C PHE A 392 -14.66 -1.72 5.49
N LYS A 393 -14.37 -3.03 5.43
CA LYS A 393 -14.20 -3.91 6.59
C LYS A 393 -12.90 -4.71 6.49
N SER A 394 -12.40 -5.21 7.61
CA SER A 394 -11.19 -6.03 7.69
C SER A 394 -11.30 -7.32 6.86
N TRP A 395 -10.16 -7.79 6.34
CA TRP A 395 -10.11 -8.90 5.40
C TRP A 395 -10.69 -10.22 5.93
N ARG A 396 -10.28 -10.60 7.14
CA ARG A 396 -10.51 -11.94 7.69
C ARG A 396 -11.81 -11.99 8.48
N THR A 397 -12.02 -11.06 9.40
CA THR A 397 -13.23 -11.06 10.25
C THR A 397 -14.38 -10.24 9.70
N SER A 398 -14.15 -9.41 8.66
CA SER A 398 -15.15 -8.43 8.18
C SER A 398 -15.62 -7.51 9.32
N SER A 399 -14.71 -7.17 10.23
CA SER A 399 -14.92 -6.22 11.32
C SER A 399 -14.64 -4.80 10.85
N SER A 400 -15.13 -3.81 11.60
CA SER A 400 -14.85 -2.40 11.34
C SER A 400 -13.40 -2.00 11.61
N GLU A 401 -12.65 -2.79 12.36
CA GLU A 401 -11.25 -2.55 12.76
C GLU A 401 -10.60 -3.92 13.09
N PRO A 402 -9.26 -4.02 13.19
CA PRO A 402 -8.25 -2.96 13.01
C PRO A 402 -7.61 -2.92 11.60
N PHE A 403 -7.14 -1.73 11.23
CA PHE A 403 -6.36 -1.45 10.00
C PHE A 403 -4.97 -0.92 10.33
N SER A 404 -4.05 -0.97 9.38
CA SER A 404 -2.67 -0.47 9.53
C SER A 404 -2.56 1.06 9.42
N PHE A 405 -3.70 1.76 9.43
CA PHE A 405 -3.85 3.21 9.34
C PHE A 405 -5.15 3.67 10.05
N ASP A 406 -5.22 4.96 10.37
CA ASP A 406 -6.40 5.56 11.01
C ASP A 406 -7.61 5.57 10.07
N THR A 407 -8.81 5.36 10.60
CA THR A 407 -10.07 5.56 9.86
C THR A 407 -11.02 6.45 10.65
N ARG A 408 -12.03 7.01 9.98
CA ARG A 408 -13.10 7.78 10.62
C ARG A 408 -14.48 7.21 10.24
N PRO A 409 -15.45 7.22 11.16
CA PRO A 409 -16.79 6.76 10.86
C PRO A 409 -17.49 7.69 9.85
N ILE A 410 -18.51 7.15 9.18
CA ILE A 410 -19.45 7.94 8.39
C ILE A 410 -20.56 8.39 9.33
N SER A 411 -20.85 9.70 9.39
CA SER A 411 -21.90 10.22 10.26
C SER A 411 -23.28 9.65 9.88
N GLU A 412 -24.13 9.39 10.88
CA GLU A 412 -25.53 9.04 10.65
C GLU A 412 -26.36 10.27 10.20
N ASP A 413 -25.91 11.48 10.55
CA ASP A 413 -26.54 12.72 10.10
C ASP A 413 -26.14 13.03 8.64
N PRO A 414 -27.09 13.06 7.68
CA PRO A 414 -26.80 13.44 6.31
C PRO A 414 -26.20 14.85 6.17
N CYS A 415 -26.45 15.75 7.10
CA CYS A 415 -25.93 17.12 7.07
C CYS A 415 -24.42 17.20 7.39
N GLU A 416 -23.87 16.19 8.05
CA GLU A 416 -22.43 16.11 8.37
C GLU A 416 -21.64 15.36 7.29
N ARG A 417 -22.31 14.78 6.30
CA ARG A 417 -21.67 14.05 5.19
C ARG A 417 -21.26 15.02 4.08
N PRO A 418 -20.13 14.78 3.40
CA PRO A 418 -19.81 15.53 2.19
C PRO A 418 -20.74 15.15 1.04
N ILE A 419 -20.92 16.08 0.11
CA ILE A 419 -21.48 15.78 -1.20
C ILE A 419 -20.36 15.21 -2.07
N VAL A 420 -20.57 14.02 -2.62
CA VAL A 420 -19.57 13.24 -3.34
C VAL A 420 -19.75 13.39 -4.85
N TYR A 421 -18.64 13.51 -5.57
CA TYR A 421 -18.59 13.61 -7.03
C TYR A 421 -17.59 12.58 -7.56
N PHE A 422 -17.87 11.97 -8.71
CA PHE A 422 -16.96 11.02 -9.37
C PHE A 422 -16.50 11.52 -10.73
N LEU A 423 -15.28 11.15 -11.09
CA LEU A 423 -14.59 11.54 -12.33
C LEU A 423 -15.42 11.29 -13.59
N ASP A 424 -16.09 12.28 -14.16
CA ASP A 424 -16.90 12.13 -15.39
C ASP A 424 -16.02 12.05 -16.64
N ARG A 425 -15.10 13.01 -16.80
CA ARG A 425 -14.26 13.17 -18.00
C ARG A 425 -12.86 13.69 -17.68
N VAL A 426 -11.91 13.39 -18.55
CA VAL A 426 -10.50 13.80 -18.46
C VAL A 426 -10.07 14.35 -19.81
N TYR A 427 -9.39 15.50 -19.79
CA TYR A 427 -8.89 16.19 -20.96
C TYR A 427 -7.44 16.62 -20.73
N GLU A 428 -6.62 16.45 -21.77
CA GLU A 428 -5.35 17.15 -21.87
C GLU A 428 -5.60 18.50 -22.54
N VAL A 429 -5.29 19.58 -21.83
CA VAL A 429 -5.38 20.95 -22.34
C VAL A 429 -3.95 21.34 -22.65
N GLY A 430 -3.64 21.58 -23.92
CA GLY A 430 -2.25 21.71 -24.40
C GLY A 430 -1.37 22.64 -23.53
N SER A 431 -0.05 22.43 -23.59
CA SER A 431 0.96 23.08 -22.70
C SER A 431 1.12 22.44 -21.32
N GLY A 432 0.93 21.12 -21.19
CA GLY A 432 1.16 20.38 -19.93
C GLY A 432 0.14 20.73 -18.85
N GLN A 433 -1.12 20.91 -19.25
CA GLN A 433 -2.24 21.14 -18.34
C GLN A 433 -3.27 20.03 -18.48
N THR A 434 -3.96 19.74 -17.39
CA THR A 434 -5.06 18.78 -17.36
C THR A 434 -6.33 19.45 -16.89
N LEU A 435 -7.45 19.02 -17.46
CA LEU A 435 -8.79 19.41 -17.05
C LEU A 435 -9.60 18.15 -16.82
N THR A 436 -10.22 18.04 -15.65
CA THR A 436 -11.05 16.89 -15.29
C THR A 436 -12.42 17.37 -14.80
N THR A 437 -13.48 16.78 -15.31
CA THR A 437 -14.86 17.09 -14.90
C THR A 437 -15.34 15.97 -13.99
N TYR A 438 -16.01 16.30 -12.90
CA TYR A 438 -16.60 15.38 -11.94
C TYR A 438 -18.09 15.64 -11.85
N ARG A 439 -18.87 14.56 -11.78
CA ARG A 439 -20.34 14.61 -11.72
C ARG A 439 -20.79 14.20 -10.33
N LYS A 440 -21.77 14.93 -9.79
CA LYS A 440 -22.39 14.62 -8.50
C LYS A 440 -22.91 13.18 -8.48
N HIS A 441 -22.57 12.48 -7.41
CA HIS A 441 -23.13 11.17 -7.08
C HIS A 441 -24.40 11.35 -6.27
N VAL A 442 -25.44 10.57 -6.61
CA VAL A 442 -26.71 10.59 -5.88
C VAL A 442 -27.06 9.15 -5.51
N ASP A 443 -26.99 8.85 -4.22
CA ASP A 443 -27.41 7.55 -3.72
C ASP A 443 -28.95 7.44 -3.69
N VAL A 444 -29.45 6.38 -4.30
CA VAL A 444 -30.89 6.12 -4.37
C VAL A 444 -31.39 5.71 -3.00
N GLY A 445 -32.20 6.56 -2.37
CA GLY A 445 -32.85 6.27 -1.10
C GLY A 445 -32.20 6.88 0.14
N GLU A 446 -31.11 7.64 0.01
CA GLU A 446 -30.56 8.40 1.13
C GLU A 446 -31.41 9.65 1.44
N THR A 447 -31.71 9.85 2.72
CA THR A 447 -32.34 11.08 3.20
C THR A 447 -31.39 12.24 3.02
N GLN A 448 -31.77 13.23 2.20
CA GLN A 448 -30.97 14.43 2.00
C GLN A 448 -31.12 15.40 3.18
N CYS A 449 -30.01 16.07 3.52
CA CYS A 449 -30.02 17.17 4.47
C CYS A 449 -30.88 18.33 3.95
N LYS A 450 -31.67 18.93 4.85
CA LYS A 450 -32.57 20.06 4.54
C LYS A 450 -32.02 21.42 4.95
N SER A 451 -30.80 21.49 5.49
CA SER A 451 -30.21 22.76 5.89
C SER A 451 -29.98 23.65 4.65
N LEU A 452 -30.07 24.97 4.85
CA LEU A 452 -29.91 25.92 3.76
C LEU A 452 -28.50 25.86 3.16
N ASP A 453 -27.48 25.77 4.03
CA ASP A 453 -26.07 25.73 3.62
C ASP A 453 -25.77 24.45 2.83
N TYR A 454 -26.31 23.30 3.25
CA TYR A 454 -26.21 22.06 2.50
C TYR A 454 -26.95 22.16 1.17
N SER A 455 -28.15 22.76 1.15
CA SER A 455 -28.96 22.89 -0.08
C SER A 455 -28.23 23.68 -1.17
N ARG A 456 -27.46 24.72 -0.80
CA ARG A 456 -26.62 25.48 -1.74
C ARG A 456 -25.46 24.67 -2.29
N ALA A 457 -24.78 23.89 -1.46
CA ALA A 457 -23.73 23.00 -1.95
C ALA A 457 -24.32 21.88 -2.82
N ASN A 458 -25.50 21.38 -2.46
CA ASN A 458 -26.17 20.29 -3.15
C ASN A 458 -26.75 20.69 -4.52
N SER A 459 -26.88 21.99 -4.85
CA SER A 459 -27.27 22.42 -6.21
C SER A 459 -26.14 22.34 -7.23
N VAL A 460 -24.90 22.11 -6.79
CA VAL A 460 -23.73 21.95 -7.67
C VAL A 460 -23.81 20.58 -8.32
N GLU A 461 -23.84 20.53 -9.65
CA GLU A 461 -23.94 19.28 -10.42
C GLU A 461 -22.58 18.80 -10.92
N PHE A 462 -21.70 19.75 -11.27
CA PHE A 462 -20.39 19.47 -11.83
C PHE A 462 -19.28 20.24 -11.13
N ILE A 463 -18.11 19.63 -11.09
CA ILE A 463 -16.87 20.29 -10.66
C ILE A 463 -15.83 20.08 -11.73
N ASP A 464 -15.25 21.16 -12.22
CA ASP A 464 -14.14 21.15 -13.16
C ASP A 464 -12.84 21.45 -12.42
N VAL A 465 -11.86 20.56 -12.55
CA VAL A 465 -10.55 20.69 -11.90
C VAL A 465 -9.47 20.86 -12.94
N SER A 466 -8.78 22.00 -12.87
CA SER A 466 -7.59 22.31 -13.67
C SER A 466 -6.31 22.10 -12.87
N ALA A 467 -5.27 21.55 -13.51
CA ALA A 467 -3.96 21.38 -12.89
C ALA A 467 -2.84 21.45 -13.95
N THR A 468 -1.65 21.88 -13.53
CA THR A 468 -0.42 21.64 -14.32
C THR A 468 0.02 20.20 -14.10
N THR A 469 0.44 19.50 -15.17
CA THR A 469 0.87 18.10 -15.10
C THR A 469 1.91 17.89 -14.00
N TRP A 470 1.73 16.84 -13.19
CA TRP A 470 2.66 16.55 -12.10
C TRP A 470 3.94 15.91 -12.63
N MET A 471 5.08 16.57 -12.43
CA MET A 471 6.38 16.03 -12.87
C MET A 471 6.81 14.85 -11.99
N PRO A 472 7.19 13.69 -12.57
CA PRO A 472 7.64 12.53 -11.80
C PRO A 472 8.80 12.80 -10.83
N ASP A 473 9.73 13.69 -11.20
CA ASP A 473 10.89 14.02 -10.37
C ASP A 473 10.53 14.68 -9.02
N LEU A 474 9.33 15.25 -8.89
CA LEU A 474 8.84 15.80 -7.61
C LEU A 474 8.68 14.70 -6.55
N TRP A 475 8.44 13.46 -6.95
CA TRP A 475 8.37 12.32 -6.03
C TRP A 475 9.72 11.87 -5.47
N LYS A 476 10.83 12.40 -6.01
CA LYS A 476 12.19 12.19 -5.48
C LYS A 476 12.53 13.18 -4.36
N MET A 477 11.71 14.22 -4.19
CA MET A 477 11.88 15.24 -3.16
C MET A 477 11.10 14.87 -1.89
N ALA A 478 11.22 15.68 -0.85
CA ALA A 478 10.38 15.53 0.34
C ALA A 478 8.88 15.61 -0.06
N PRO A 479 8.09 14.57 0.19
CA PRO A 479 6.70 14.51 -0.28
C PRO A 479 5.88 15.58 0.42
N ARG A 480 5.18 16.39 -0.38
CA ARG A 480 4.22 17.39 0.09
C ARG A 480 3.03 17.39 -0.85
N ARG A 481 1.82 17.27 -0.29
CA ARG A 481 0.57 17.39 -1.05
C ARG A 481 0.50 18.74 -1.77
N GLN A 482 -0.25 18.81 -2.86
CA GLN A 482 -0.67 20.09 -3.44
C GLN A 482 -1.90 20.64 -2.71
N CYS A 483 -2.17 21.93 -2.87
CA CYS A 483 -3.42 22.55 -2.43
C CYS A 483 -4.32 22.82 -3.64
N CYS A 484 -5.55 23.22 -3.37
CA CYS A 484 -6.43 23.74 -4.41
C CYS A 484 -6.91 25.16 -4.12
N GLU A 485 -7.63 25.74 -5.06
CA GLU A 485 -8.36 27.00 -4.91
C GLU A 485 -9.65 26.91 -5.72
N VAL A 486 -10.75 27.44 -5.18
CA VAL A 486 -11.98 27.64 -5.95
C VAL A 486 -11.84 28.95 -6.74
N VAL A 487 -11.96 28.87 -8.07
CA VAL A 487 -11.63 29.97 -9.00
C VAL A 487 -12.83 30.42 -9.85
N ASN A 488 -14.06 30.19 -9.38
CA ASN A 488 -15.27 30.58 -10.10
C ASN A 488 -15.27 32.07 -10.50
N SER A 489 -15.66 32.33 -11.75
CA SER A 489 -15.95 33.67 -12.26
C SER A 489 -17.42 34.06 -12.04
N GLU A 490 -17.75 35.36 -12.10
CA GLU A 490 -19.14 35.84 -12.03
C GLU A 490 -20.00 35.35 -13.21
N GLU A 491 -19.39 34.91 -14.31
CA GLU A 491 -20.05 34.40 -15.52
C GLU A 491 -20.32 32.88 -15.44
N ASP A 492 -19.77 32.18 -14.45
CA ASP A 492 -19.92 30.74 -14.31
C ASP A 492 -21.32 30.38 -13.81
N SER A 493 -21.90 29.31 -14.39
CA SER A 493 -23.17 28.75 -13.91
C SER A 493 -23.06 28.34 -12.44
N GLU A 494 -24.06 28.68 -11.62
CA GLU A 494 -24.13 28.26 -10.21
C GLU A 494 -24.12 26.74 -10.01
N SER A 495 -24.43 25.97 -11.07
CA SER A 495 -24.38 24.50 -11.06
C SER A 495 -22.99 23.91 -11.30
N VAL A 496 -21.96 24.74 -11.56
CA VAL A 496 -20.59 24.31 -11.84
C VAL A 496 -19.61 25.04 -10.94
N ILE A 497 -18.66 24.29 -10.35
CA ILE A 497 -17.53 24.87 -9.61
C ILE A 497 -16.24 24.60 -10.37
N ASN A 498 -15.42 25.64 -10.50
CA ASN A 498 -14.07 25.56 -11.04
C ASN A 498 -13.06 25.52 -9.90
N VAL A 499 -12.25 24.46 -9.85
CA VAL A 499 -11.18 24.26 -8.88
C VAL A 499 -9.84 24.21 -9.61
N LYS A 500 -8.82 24.87 -9.06
CA LYS A 500 -7.46 24.84 -9.58
C LYS A 500 -6.54 24.19 -8.56
N ILE A 501 -5.83 23.13 -8.95
CA ILE A 501 -4.77 22.54 -8.12
C ILE A 501 -3.47 23.30 -8.37
N ARG A 502 -2.74 23.62 -7.28
CA ARG A 502 -1.44 24.28 -7.35
C ARG A 502 -0.49 23.82 -6.24
N HIS A 503 0.79 24.15 -6.42
CA HIS A 503 1.77 24.04 -5.35
C HIS A 503 1.48 25.04 -4.23
N PHE A 504 1.84 24.66 -3.02
CA PHE A 504 1.92 25.61 -1.92
C PHE A 504 3.01 26.64 -2.21
N ASN A 505 2.73 27.88 -1.85
CA ASN A 505 3.77 28.88 -1.69
C ASN A 505 4.72 28.48 -0.55
N PRO A 506 5.97 28.98 -0.54
CA PRO A 506 6.86 28.82 0.60
C PRO A 506 6.15 29.24 1.89
N PHE A 507 6.22 28.39 2.92
CA PHE A 507 5.63 28.61 4.25
C PHE A 507 4.09 28.74 4.32
N GLU A 508 3.37 28.38 3.26
CA GLU A 508 1.90 28.38 3.25
C GLU A 508 1.29 27.14 3.95
N SER A 509 0.16 27.33 4.65
CA SER A 509 -0.71 26.27 5.16
C SER A 509 -2.13 26.40 4.59
N VAL A 510 -2.85 25.28 4.46
CA VAL A 510 -4.26 25.28 4.00
C VAL A 510 -5.16 26.02 4.99
N THR A 511 -4.87 25.89 6.28
CA THR A 511 -5.57 26.62 7.33
C THR A 511 -5.06 28.07 7.34
N PRO A 512 -5.95 29.08 7.23
CA PRO A 512 -5.57 30.47 7.44
C PRO A 512 -4.92 30.63 8.83
N GLN A 513 -3.85 31.42 8.93
CA GLN A 513 -3.28 31.76 10.24
C GLN A 513 -4.37 32.46 11.06
N SER A 514 -4.67 31.95 12.26
CA SER A 514 -5.59 32.62 13.16
C SER A 514 -5.01 33.99 13.47
N LYS A 515 -5.70 35.07 13.12
CA LYS A 515 -5.37 36.39 13.66
C LYS A 515 -5.80 36.40 15.12
N HIS A 516 -4.96 35.89 16.02
CA HIS A 516 -5.19 36.11 17.44
C HIS A 516 -5.01 37.62 17.69
N PRO A 517 -5.88 38.29 18.47
CA PRO A 517 -5.74 39.73 18.74
C PRO A 517 -4.40 40.14 19.38
N SER A 518 -3.64 39.16 19.87
CA SER A 518 -2.31 39.28 20.47
C SER A 518 -1.14 39.05 19.51
N ASP A 519 -1.37 38.68 18.25
CA ASP A 519 -0.31 38.42 17.28
C ASP A 519 0.19 39.72 16.65
N LYS A 520 0.79 40.55 17.50
CA LYS A 520 1.81 41.54 17.13
C LYS A 520 3.21 40.99 17.42
N TRP A 521 3.41 39.70 17.24
CA TRP A 521 4.74 39.10 17.31
C TRP A 521 5.29 38.88 15.91
N THR A 522 5.95 39.95 15.45
CA THR A 522 7.16 39.95 14.63
C THR A 522 7.08 39.46 13.18
N ASP A 523 6.89 40.42 12.26
CA ASP A 523 7.34 40.41 10.86
C ASP A 523 8.89 40.29 10.70
N SER A 524 9.61 39.82 11.72
CA SER A 524 11.09 39.83 11.76
C SER A 524 11.75 38.45 11.75
N VAL A 525 11.01 37.38 11.44
CA VAL A 525 11.58 36.00 11.32
C VAL A 525 11.67 35.51 9.86
N LEU A 526 11.10 36.25 8.89
CA LEU A 526 11.17 35.89 7.46
C LEU A 526 12.42 36.43 6.72
N ALA A 527 13.41 36.93 7.44
CA ALA A 527 14.72 37.29 6.90
C ALA A 527 15.80 36.39 7.51
N VAL A 528 15.72 35.08 7.24
CA VAL A 528 16.92 34.22 7.34
C VAL A 528 17.21 33.74 5.92
N GLU A 529 18.36 34.21 5.46
CA GLU A 529 18.98 34.11 4.16
C GLU A 529 18.74 32.78 3.43
N THR A 530 18.18 32.90 2.22
CA THR A 530 18.39 31.97 1.12
C THR A 530 19.87 31.92 0.77
N THR A 531 20.60 31.02 1.40
CA THR A 531 21.79 30.38 0.82
C THR A 531 21.96 29.01 1.45
N ILE A 532 21.61 27.96 0.69
CA ILE A 532 22.29 26.66 0.54
C ILE A 532 21.66 25.97 -0.66
#